data_AF-A0AAW8LLY1-F1
#
_entry.id   AF-A0AAW8LLY1-F1
#
_cell.length_a   1.000
_cell.length_b   1.000
_cell.length_c   1.000
_cell.angle_alpha   90.00
_cell.angle_beta   90.00
_cell.angle_gamma   90.00
#
_symmetry.space_group_name_H-M   'P 1'
#
loop_
_entity.id
_entity.type
_entity.pdbx_description
1 polymer ?
#
loop_
_entity_poly.entity_id
_entity_poly.type
_entity_poly.pdbx_seq_one_letter_code
_entity_poly.pdbx_strand_id
1 'polypeptide(L)'
;MKLSSIPVLKLPLIDMSTDPLDLLVAGLALRMKQLARTSPKFIELVHGRQFRIQIGTDEGMARQIIVDNGHIDTVSGDAEKADFVLQFADSEQGVKTLVKGDPTAFMTGMQSGTIKMEGDFGLLVWFNQVAKMIPPKLPKPVKEKVKMVRQFIKEKTGK
;
A
#
# COMPACT_ATOMS: atom_id res chain seq x y z
N MET A 1 -18.41 5.03 12.78
CA MET A 1 -18.93 5.59 11.50
C MET A 1 -18.92 4.46 10.49
N LYS A 2 -20.05 4.13 9.87
CA LYS A 2 -20.13 3.09 8.84
C LYS A 2 -19.46 3.63 7.57
N LEU A 3 -18.34 3.04 7.16
CA LEU A 3 -17.54 3.48 6.01
C LEU A 3 -18.18 3.12 4.65
N SER A 4 -19.33 2.44 4.66
CA SER A 4 -20.06 1.92 3.50
C SER A 4 -20.86 2.97 2.71
N SER A 5 -20.75 4.26 3.02
CA SER A 5 -21.57 5.33 2.41
C SER A 5 -20.78 6.28 1.51
N ILE A 6 -19.53 5.95 1.15
CA ILE A 6 -18.72 6.81 0.28
C ILE A 6 -19.19 6.62 -1.18
N PRO A 7 -19.54 7.70 -1.91
CA PRO A 7 -19.99 7.61 -3.30
C PRO A 7 -18.86 7.17 -4.24
N VAL A 8 -19.21 6.32 -5.22
CA VAL A 8 -18.27 5.75 -6.20
C VAL A 8 -17.87 6.80 -7.23
N LEU A 9 -16.69 7.39 -7.02
CA LEU A 9 -16.04 8.25 -8.01
C LEU A 9 -15.39 7.37 -9.07
N LYS A 10 -16.07 7.21 -10.21
CA LYS A 10 -15.46 6.64 -11.43
C LYS A 10 -14.47 7.66 -11.99
N LEU A 11 -13.23 7.62 -11.53
CA LEU A 11 -12.14 8.37 -12.15
C LEU A 11 -11.79 7.67 -13.48
N PRO A 12 -11.87 8.36 -14.64
CA PRO A 12 -11.82 7.74 -15.97
C PRO A 12 -10.45 7.16 -16.38
N LEU A 13 -9.53 6.95 -15.43
CA LEU A 13 -8.16 6.51 -15.70
C LEU A 13 -7.76 5.24 -14.93
N ILE A 14 -8.56 4.79 -13.95
CA ILE A 14 -8.28 3.60 -13.13
C ILE A 14 -9.63 3.02 -12.66
N ASP A 15 -9.89 1.75 -12.91
CA ASP A 15 -11.04 1.04 -12.31
C ASP A 15 -10.86 1.00 -10.80
N MET A 16 -11.43 1.94 -10.05
CA MET A 16 -11.35 2.01 -8.58
C MET A 16 -12.73 1.84 -7.95
N SER A 17 -12.78 1.05 -6.88
CA SER A 17 -13.90 0.90 -5.95
C SER A 17 -13.92 2.03 -4.91
N THR A 18 -15.01 2.13 -4.14
CA THR A 18 -15.10 2.98 -2.95
C THR A 18 -14.54 2.35 -1.69
N ASP A 19 -14.13 1.10 -1.79
CA ASP A 19 -13.48 0.40 -0.70
C ASP A 19 -12.20 1.16 -0.27
N PRO A 20 -12.02 1.44 1.03
CA PRO A 20 -10.91 2.26 1.49
C PRO A 20 -9.55 1.59 1.28
N LEU A 21 -9.48 0.25 1.30
CA LEU A 21 -8.27 -0.48 1.03
C LEU A 21 -7.97 -0.46 -0.48
N ASP A 22 -8.98 -0.59 -1.33
CA ASP A 22 -8.80 -0.48 -2.78
C ASP A 22 -8.22 0.88 -3.19
N LEU A 23 -8.78 1.97 -2.64
CA LEU A 23 -8.29 3.34 -2.85
C LEU A 23 -6.84 3.52 -2.37
N LEU A 24 -6.50 2.94 -1.22
CA LEU A 24 -5.14 2.97 -0.68
C LEU A 24 -4.16 2.26 -1.62
N VAL A 25 -4.49 1.04 -2.05
CA VAL A 25 -3.63 0.23 -2.93
C VAL A 25 -3.47 0.88 -4.30
N ALA A 26 -4.56 1.41 -4.88
CA ALA A 26 -4.48 2.17 -6.13
C ALA A 26 -3.59 3.41 -5.99
N GLY A 27 -3.71 4.16 -4.88
CA GLY A 27 -2.85 5.29 -4.57
C GLY A 27 -1.36 4.91 -4.43
N LEU A 28 -1.07 3.76 -3.78
CA LEU A 28 0.29 3.22 -3.69
C LEU A 28 0.85 2.87 -5.08
N ALA A 29 0.06 2.20 -5.93
CA ALA A 29 0.48 1.85 -7.29
C ALA A 29 0.78 3.10 -8.13
N LEU A 30 -0.04 4.15 -8.04
CA LEU A 30 0.22 5.43 -8.70
C LEU A 30 1.51 6.09 -8.21
N ARG A 31 1.75 6.06 -6.90
CA ARG A 31 2.99 6.58 -6.31
C ARG A 31 4.21 5.80 -6.81
N MET A 32 4.12 4.47 -6.89
CA MET A 32 5.18 3.62 -7.44
C MET A 32 5.42 3.91 -8.93
N LYS A 33 4.35 4.08 -9.72
CA LYS A 33 4.44 4.48 -11.13
C LYS A 33 5.11 5.83 -11.32
N GLN A 34 4.85 6.79 -10.43
CA GLN A 34 5.57 8.06 -10.41
C GLN A 34 7.05 7.87 -10.07
N LEU A 35 7.36 7.07 -9.04
CA LEU A 35 8.75 6.83 -8.61
C LEU A 35 9.58 6.12 -9.69
N ALA A 36 8.97 5.21 -10.45
CA ALA A 36 9.57 4.55 -11.61
C ALA A 36 9.98 5.50 -12.75
N ARG A 37 9.58 6.78 -12.68
CA ARG A 37 9.98 7.80 -13.66
C ARG A 37 10.81 8.94 -13.07
N THR A 38 10.81 9.07 -11.74
CA THR A 38 11.33 10.27 -11.06
C THR A 38 12.43 9.99 -10.04
N SER A 39 12.62 8.73 -9.62
CA SER A 39 13.59 8.34 -8.61
C SER A 39 14.59 7.34 -9.19
N PRO A 40 15.85 7.73 -9.45
CA PRO A 40 16.88 6.83 -9.97
C PRO A 40 17.02 5.55 -9.14
N LYS A 41 17.00 5.68 -7.80
CA LYS A 41 17.03 4.53 -6.88
C LYS A 41 15.85 3.58 -7.07
N PHE A 42 14.65 4.14 -7.32
CA PHE A 42 13.48 3.31 -7.53
C PHE A 42 13.55 2.61 -8.88
N ILE A 43 13.98 3.33 -9.93
CA ILE A 43 14.19 2.79 -11.27
C ILE A 43 15.13 1.57 -11.22
N GLU A 44 16.28 1.69 -10.57
CA GLU A 44 17.21 0.57 -10.36
C GLU A 44 16.57 -0.60 -9.61
N LEU A 45 15.73 -0.32 -8.61
CA LEU A 45 15.07 -1.34 -7.81
C LEU A 45 13.99 -2.13 -8.56
N VAL A 46 13.39 -1.57 -9.62
CA VAL A 46 12.39 -2.25 -10.45
C VAL A 46 12.92 -2.71 -11.81
N HIS A 47 14.14 -2.31 -12.16
CA HIS A 47 14.77 -2.63 -13.45
C HIS A 47 14.95 -4.15 -13.61
N GLY A 48 14.53 -4.69 -14.77
CA GLY A 48 14.66 -6.12 -15.08
C GLY A 48 13.84 -7.06 -14.19
N ARG A 49 12.92 -6.53 -13.37
CA ARG A 49 12.05 -7.36 -12.50
C ARG A 49 10.68 -7.53 -13.12
N GLN A 50 10.11 -8.72 -12.94
CA GLN A 50 8.75 -9.03 -13.37
C GLN A 50 8.07 -9.85 -12.26
N PHE A 51 7.01 -9.29 -11.68
CA PHE A 51 6.18 -9.98 -10.68
C PHE A 51 4.85 -9.25 -10.46
N ARG A 52 3.90 -9.95 -9.86
CA ARG A 52 2.55 -9.50 -9.52
C ARG A 52 2.30 -9.68 -8.04
N ILE A 53 1.93 -8.59 -7.37
CA ILE A 53 1.51 -8.59 -5.96
C ILE A 53 0.00 -8.38 -5.91
N GLN A 54 -0.71 -9.22 -5.19
CA GLN A 54 -2.12 -9.05 -4.87
C GLN A 54 -2.29 -8.56 -3.44
N ILE A 55 -3.18 -7.59 -3.26
CA ILE A 55 -3.70 -7.19 -1.96
C ILE A 55 -5.21 -7.38 -2.01
N GLY A 56 -5.75 -8.17 -1.07
CA GLY A 56 -7.17 -8.48 -1.04
C GLY A 56 -7.74 -8.71 0.35
N THR A 57 -9.04 -8.95 0.41
CA THR A 57 -9.80 -9.23 1.64
C THR A 57 -10.68 -10.45 1.49
N ASP A 58 -10.98 -11.13 2.60
CA ASP A 58 -11.90 -12.27 2.62
C ASP A 58 -13.35 -11.82 2.28
N GLU A 59 -13.62 -10.51 2.34
CA GLU A 59 -14.88 -9.87 1.91
C GLU A 59 -14.99 -9.68 0.38
N GLY A 60 -13.96 -10.06 -0.38
CA GLY A 60 -13.98 -10.09 -1.85
C GLY A 60 -13.38 -8.87 -2.55
N MET A 61 -12.77 -7.94 -1.82
CA MET A 61 -11.94 -6.92 -2.46
C MET A 61 -10.61 -7.53 -2.89
N ALA A 62 -10.16 -7.26 -4.12
CA ALA A 62 -8.80 -7.56 -4.54
C ALA A 62 -8.29 -6.50 -5.52
N ARG A 63 -6.99 -6.18 -5.43
CA ARG A 63 -6.25 -5.39 -6.42
C ARG A 63 -4.86 -5.94 -6.59
N GLN A 64 -4.41 -5.98 -7.84
CA GLN A 64 -3.07 -6.40 -8.20
C GLN A 64 -2.20 -5.21 -8.61
N ILE A 65 -0.96 -5.22 -8.14
CA ILE A 65 0.12 -4.33 -8.58
C ILE A 65 1.06 -5.18 -9.44
N ILE A 66 1.30 -4.71 -10.67
CA ILE A 66 2.11 -5.39 -11.67
C ILE A 66 3.41 -4.61 -11.82
N VAL A 67 4.53 -5.30 -11.63
CA VAL A 67 5.85 -4.79 -11.96
C VAL A 67 6.34 -5.57 -13.17
N ASP A 68 6.66 -4.87 -14.25
CA ASP A 68 7.13 -5.47 -15.50
C ASP A 68 8.24 -4.64 -16.13
N ASN A 69 9.47 -5.13 -15.99
CA ASN A 69 10.68 -4.53 -16.52
C ASN A 69 10.75 -3.01 -16.27
N GLY A 70 10.58 -2.60 -15.02
CA GLY A 70 10.60 -1.20 -14.59
C GLY A 70 9.28 -0.45 -14.76
N HIS A 71 8.28 -1.02 -15.42
CA HIS A 71 6.94 -0.46 -15.51
C HIS A 71 6.08 -0.89 -14.32
N ILE A 72 5.20 0.00 -13.89
CA ILE A 72 4.27 -0.23 -12.79
C ILE A 72 2.86 0.01 -13.29
N ASP A 73 2.01 -0.98 -13.13
CA ASP A 73 0.58 -0.93 -13.42
C ASP A 73 -0.25 -1.56 -12.31
N THR A 74 -1.56 -1.37 -12.37
CA THR A 74 -2.49 -1.98 -11.43
C THR A 74 -3.82 -2.31 -12.09
N VAL A 75 -4.44 -3.40 -11.63
CA VAL A 75 -5.74 -3.86 -12.09
C VAL A 75 -6.57 -4.31 -10.88
N SER A 76 -7.88 -4.11 -10.95
CA SER A 76 -8.81 -4.59 -9.93
C SER A 76 -9.10 -6.07 -10.09
N GLY A 77 -9.41 -6.73 -8.99
CA GLY A 77 -9.64 -8.17 -8.94
C GLY A 77 -8.36 -8.99 -8.92
N ASP A 78 -8.54 -10.30 -9.10
CA ASP A 78 -7.54 -11.35 -8.93
C ASP A 78 -7.54 -12.35 -10.10
N ALA A 79 -7.94 -11.89 -11.29
CA ALA A 79 -8.14 -12.73 -12.47
C ALA A 79 -6.86 -13.52 -12.89
N GLU A 80 -5.69 -12.94 -12.65
CA GLU A 80 -4.39 -13.56 -12.95
C GLU A 80 -3.71 -14.04 -11.67
N LYS A 81 -2.94 -15.13 -11.74
CA LYS A 81 -2.20 -15.61 -10.56
C LYS A 81 -1.13 -14.60 -10.14
N ALA A 82 -1.14 -14.22 -8.86
CA ALA A 82 -0.10 -13.37 -8.27
C ALA A 82 1.09 -14.20 -7.77
N ASP A 83 2.28 -13.61 -7.82
CA ASP A 83 3.51 -14.19 -7.26
C ASP A 83 3.55 -14.05 -5.75
N PHE A 84 2.87 -13.03 -5.22
CA PHE A 84 2.67 -12.85 -3.78
C PHE A 84 1.27 -12.31 -3.51
N VAL A 85 0.59 -12.90 -2.53
CA VAL A 85 -0.75 -12.51 -2.09
C VAL A 85 -0.68 -12.09 -0.64
N LEU A 86 -1.21 -10.90 -0.37
CA LEU A 86 -1.47 -10.39 0.96
C LEU A 86 -2.98 -10.29 1.16
N GLN A 87 -3.52 -11.22 1.94
CA GLN A 87 -4.95 -11.38 2.17
C GLN A 87 -5.30 -10.93 3.58
N PHE A 88 -6.22 -9.98 3.71
CA PHE A 88 -6.72 -9.48 4.99
C PHE A 88 -8.09 -10.07 5.31
N ALA A 89 -8.48 -10.10 6.58
CA ALA A 89 -9.85 -10.46 6.95
C ALA A 89 -10.84 -9.43 6.40
N ASP A 90 -10.52 -8.15 6.53
CA ASP A 90 -11.37 -7.04 6.10
C ASP A 90 -10.55 -5.81 5.67
N SER A 91 -11.21 -4.87 4.99
CA SER A 91 -10.57 -3.67 4.44
C SER A 91 -10.09 -2.69 5.52
N GLU A 92 -10.79 -2.59 6.66
CA GLU A 92 -10.41 -1.67 7.74
C GLU A 92 -9.09 -2.10 8.37
N GLN A 93 -8.94 -3.39 8.62
CA GLN A 93 -7.71 -4.00 9.10
C GLN A 93 -6.58 -3.82 8.08
N GLY A 94 -6.85 -4.06 6.80
CA GLY A 94 -5.84 -3.87 5.75
C GLY A 94 -5.32 -2.45 5.69
N VAL A 95 -6.22 -1.45 5.72
CA VAL A 95 -5.83 -0.03 5.75
C VAL A 95 -4.99 0.27 6.99
N LYS A 96 -5.44 -0.12 8.18
CA LYS A 96 -4.69 0.11 9.44
C LYS A 96 -3.29 -0.49 9.38
N THR A 97 -3.17 -1.70 8.86
CA THR A 97 -1.89 -2.42 8.78
C THR A 97 -0.94 -1.76 7.79
N LEU A 98 -1.41 -1.47 6.56
CA LEU A 98 -0.60 -0.85 5.50
C LEU A 98 -0.17 0.57 5.85
N VAL A 99 -1.05 1.38 6.44
CA VAL A 99 -0.73 2.76 6.86
C VAL A 99 0.30 2.77 7.98
N LYS A 100 0.20 1.83 8.93
CA LYS A 100 1.17 1.70 10.01
C LYS A 100 2.54 1.28 9.47
N GLY A 101 2.55 0.36 8.50
CA GLY A 101 3.75 -0.02 7.74
C GLY A 101 4.89 -0.57 8.61
N ASP A 102 4.60 -1.02 9.83
CA ASP A 102 5.57 -1.64 10.73
C ASP A 102 5.47 -3.17 10.71
N PRO A 103 6.61 -3.89 10.77
CA PRO A 103 6.61 -5.35 10.73
C PRO A 103 5.75 -6.00 11.82
N THR A 104 5.67 -5.36 12.99
CA THR A 104 4.89 -5.85 14.13
C THR A 104 3.41 -5.98 13.80
N ALA A 105 2.80 -5.02 13.11
CA ALA A 105 1.39 -5.09 12.74
C ALA A 105 1.09 -6.27 11.82
N PHE A 106 1.96 -6.54 10.85
CA PHE A 106 1.84 -7.70 9.97
C PHE A 106 2.00 -9.01 10.75
N MET A 107 3.03 -9.10 11.60
CA MET A 107 3.27 -10.28 12.43
C MET A 107 2.09 -10.60 13.35
N THR A 108 1.55 -9.59 14.05
CA THR A 108 0.39 -9.78 14.91
C THR A 108 -0.83 -10.24 14.12
N GLY A 109 -1.09 -9.64 12.95
CA GLY A 109 -2.20 -10.05 12.10
C GLY A 109 -2.07 -11.50 11.61
N MET A 110 -0.87 -11.92 11.23
CA MET A 110 -0.59 -13.31 10.87
C MET A 110 -0.79 -14.28 12.04
N GLN A 111 -0.31 -13.92 13.24
CA GLN A 111 -0.51 -14.73 14.45
C GLN A 111 -1.98 -14.87 14.84
N SER A 112 -2.78 -13.81 14.64
CA SER A 112 -4.23 -13.85 14.89
C SER A 112 -5.04 -14.49 13.75
N GLY A 113 -4.40 -14.87 12.63
CA GLY A 113 -5.07 -15.46 11.46
C GLY A 113 -5.89 -14.47 10.64
N THR A 114 -5.77 -13.17 10.90
CA THR A 114 -6.49 -12.10 10.22
C THR A 114 -5.70 -11.55 9.03
N ILE A 115 -4.42 -11.91 8.91
CA ILE A 115 -3.60 -11.68 7.71
C ILE A 115 -3.07 -13.02 7.25
N LYS A 116 -3.24 -13.33 5.96
CA LYS A 116 -2.62 -14.48 5.31
C LYS A 116 -1.66 -13.96 4.24
N MET A 117 -0.50 -14.58 4.15
CA MET A 117 0.52 -14.28 3.15
C MET A 117 0.86 -15.56 2.39
N GLU A 118 0.83 -15.49 1.07
CA GLU A 118 1.08 -16.64 0.20
C GLU A 118 1.99 -16.25 -0.96
N GLY A 119 2.77 -17.21 -1.47
CA GLY A 119 3.67 -17.01 -2.62
C GLY A 119 5.14 -16.74 -2.25
N ASP A 120 5.82 -15.92 -3.04
CA ASP A 120 7.24 -15.64 -2.91
C ASP A 120 7.53 -14.61 -1.80
N PHE A 121 7.90 -15.10 -0.61
CA PHE A 121 8.30 -14.26 0.53
C PHE A 121 9.56 -13.42 0.26
N GLY A 122 10.36 -13.72 -0.77
CA GLY A 122 11.45 -12.85 -1.22
C GLY A 122 10.96 -11.46 -1.63
N LEU A 123 9.71 -11.35 -2.10
CA LEU A 123 9.07 -10.08 -2.44
C LEU A 123 8.78 -9.21 -1.20
N LEU A 124 8.71 -9.77 0.01
CA LEU A 124 8.59 -8.98 1.24
C LEU A 124 9.84 -8.16 1.54
N VAL A 125 11.02 -8.73 1.29
CA VAL A 125 12.29 -8.02 1.46
C VAL A 125 12.36 -6.85 0.49
N TRP A 126 11.96 -7.09 -0.76
CA TRP A 126 11.85 -6.04 -1.77
C TRP A 126 10.82 -4.97 -1.38
N PHE A 127 9.64 -5.37 -0.91
CA PHE A 127 8.57 -4.45 -0.51
C PHE A 127 9.01 -3.54 0.64
N ASN A 128 9.77 -4.07 1.61
CA ASN A 128 10.36 -3.26 2.69
C ASN A 128 11.32 -2.17 2.18
N GLN A 129 12.04 -2.41 1.08
CA GLN A 129 12.89 -1.37 0.46
C GLN A 129 12.02 -0.31 -0.25
N VAL A 130 10.98 -0.75 -0.95
CA VAL A 130 10.02 0.13 -1.62
C VAL A 130 9.24 1.00 -0.64
N ALA A 131 8.71 0.42 0.43
CA ALA A 131 7.93 1.10 1.45
C ALA A 131 8.67 2.30 2.07
N LYS A 132 10.01 2.24 2.18
CA LYS A 132 10.83 3.36 2.67
C LYS A 132 10.88 4.56 1.71
N MET A 133 10.58 4.36 0.43
CA MET A 133 10.61 5.40 -0.61
C MET A 133 9.23 5.97 -0.96
N ILE A 134 8.16 5.25 -0.60
CA ILE A 134 6.78 5.66 -0.86
C ILE A 134 6.43 7.00 -0.17
N PRO A 135 6.75 7.21 1.14
CA PRO A 135 6.46 8.46 1.81
C PRO A 135 7.09 9.65 1.06
N PRO A 136 6.31 10.71 0.76
CA PRO A 136 6.86 11.86 0.07
C PRO A 136 7.95 12.50 0.92
N LYS A 137 9.05 12.92 0.27
CA LYS A 137 10.06 13.75 0.92
C LYS A 137 9.41 15.11 1.22
N LEU A 138 8.94 15.28 2.45
CA LEU A 138 8.34 16.54 2.89
C LEU A 138 9.35 17.70 2.69
N PRO A 139 8.95 18.82 2.06
CA PRO A 139 9.77 20.03 2.01
C PRO A 139 10.16 20.47 3.43
N LYS A 140 11.36 21.05 3.59
CA LYS A 140 11.86 21.58 4.88
C LYS A 140 10.79 22.38 5.67
N PRO A 141 10.07 23.35 5.07
CA PRO A 141 9.06 24.12 5.83
C PRO A 141 7.85 23.29 6.28
N VAL A 142 7.48 22.24 5.55
CA VAL A 142 6.36 21.35 5.94
C VAL A 142 6.81 20.39 7.04
N LYS A 143 8.06 19.91 7.00
CA LYS A 143 8.64 19.06 8.06
C LYS A 143 8.62 19.76 9.42
N GLU A 144 8.97 21.04 9.45
CA GLU A 144 8.95 21.84 10.68
C GLU A 144 7.54 21.98 11.24
N LYS A 145 6.55 22.29 10.39
CA LYS A 145 5.15 22.37 10.81
C LYS A 145 4.59 21.03 11.29
N VAL A 146 4.90 19.93 10.61
CA VAL A 146 4.49 18.58 11.05
C VAL A 146 5.14 18.21 12.39
N LYS A 147 6.41 18.59 12.61
CA LYS A 147 7.11 18.39 13.89
C LYS A 147 6.46 19.20 15.01
N MET A 148 6.13 20.47 14.77
CA MET A 148 5.42 21.33 15.71
C MET A 148 4.03 20.77 16.06
N VAL A 149 3.25 20.34 15.06
CA VAL A 149 1.92 19.76 15.29
C VAL A 149 2.01 18.44 16.06
N ARG A 150 2.95 17.56 15.72
CA ARG A 150 3.20 16.33 16.49
C ARG A 150 3.60 16.61 17.93
N GLN A 151 4.44 17.62 18.15
CA GLN A 151 4.87 18.01 19.50
C GLN A 151 3.71 18.61 20.30
N PHE A 152 2.89 19.46 19.70
CA PHE A 152 1.70 20.03 20.33
C PHE A 152 0.66 18.95 20.68
N ILE A 153 0.43 17.97 19.80
CA ILE A 153 -0.45 16.83 20.08
C ILE A 153 0.13 15.99 21.22
N LYS A 154 1.44 15.72 21.22
CA LYS A 154 2.10 14.99 22.31
C LYS A 154 1.98 15.70 23.66
N GLU A 155 2.18 17.02 23.68
CA GLU A 155 2.02 17.86 24.87
C GLU A 155 0.57 17.89 25.39
N LYS A 156 -0.43 17.92 24.49
CA LYS A 156 -1.86 17.94 24.88
C LYS A 156 -2.45 16.57 25.21
N THR A 157 -1.91 15.50 24.66
CA THR A 157 -2.50 14.15 24.76
C THR A 157 -1.71 13.21 25.67
N GLY A 158 -0.56 13.64 26.20
CA GLY A 158 0.25 12.87 27.16
C GLY A 158 0.85 11.57 26.62
N LYS A 159 0.86 11.39 25.29
CA LYS A 159 1.47 10.25 24.57
C LYS A 159 2.56 10.75 23.61
#